data_AF-A0A058ZVZ3-F1
#
_entry.id   AF-A0A058ZVZ3-F1
#
_cell.length_a   1.000
_cell.length_b   1.000
_cell.length_c   1.000
_cell.angle_alpha   90.00
_cell.angle_beta   90.00
_cell.angle_gamma   90.00
#
_symmetry.space_group_name_H-M   'P 1'
#
loop_
_entity.id
_entity.type
_entity.pdbx_description
1 polymer ?
#
loop_
_entity_poly.entity_id
_entity_poly.type
_entity_poly.pdbx_seq_one_letter_code
_entity_poly.pdbx_strand_id
1 'polypeptide(L)'
;MATSSSFILCSLLLCWVSSQTLATTSFQPKALVFPVTKDSSTLQYTTQIKQRTPLVPVKLTIDVGGNFEWVNCDGGPVPCDSPICKASGSAACETECLAPPGPGCYNNTCSHIPDNPYSSIGIGGGEMASDTTVIQSTDGRTVGKAVVVPRVVFTCGTTSLLGGLSAGALPTTSTYERTRKYD
;
A
#
# COMPACT_ATOMS: atom_id res chain seq x y z
N MET A 1 -14.67 55.27 36.55
CA MET A 1 -14.06 53.93 36.67
C MET A 1 -14.86 52.80 35.98
N ALA A 2 -16.06 53.05 35.43
CA ALA A 2 -16.87 52.02 34.78
C ALA A 2 -16.46 51.69 33.32
N THR A 3 -15.82 52.62 32.61
CA THR A 3 -15.45 52.46 31.19
C THR A 3 -14.31 51.46 30.99
N SER A 4 -13.34 51.41 31.91
CA SER A 4 -12.19 50.50 31.85
C SER A 4 -12.58 49.03 31.98
N SER A 5 -13.55 48.69 32.85
CA SER A 5 -14.06 47.31 32.97
C SER A 5 -14.75 46.82 31.71
N SER A 6 -15.51 47.68 31.01
CA SER A 6 -16.21 47.31 29.77
C SER A 6 -15.23 47.02 28.62
N PHE A 7 -14.13 47.76 28.52
CA PHE A 7 -13.09 47.50 27.52
C PHE A 7 -12.34 46.19 27.80
N ILE A 8 -12.08 45.87 29.07
CA ILE A 8 -11.42 44.61 29.46
C ILE A 8 -12.34 43.41 29.14
N LEU A 9 -13.64 43.51 29.46
CA LEU A 9 -14.59 42.44 29.15
C LEU A 9 -14.72 42.20 27.64
N CYS A 10 -14.74 43.29 26.86
CA CYS A 10 -14.85 43.21 25.40
C CYS A 10 -13.59 42.56 24.77
N SER A 11 -12.40 42.94 25.24
CA SER A 11 -11.14 42.33 24.80
C SER A 11 -11.05 40.85 25.16
N LEU A 12 -11.52 40.44 26.35
CA LEU A 12 -11.56 39.03 26.77
C LEU A 12 -12.53 38.20 25.92
N LEU A 13 -13.70 38.75 25.57
CA LEU A 13 -14.67 38.11 24.68
C LEU A 13 -14.11 37.93 23.26
N LEU A 14 -13.42 38.94 22.72
CA LEU A 14 -12.77 38.86 21.40
C LEU A 14 -11.66 37.80 21.34
N CYS A 15 -10.87 37.65 22.42
CA CYS A 15 -9.85 36.59 22.53
C CYS A 15 -10.45 35.19 22.60
N TRP A 16 -11.65 35.04 23.18
CA TRP A 16 -12.30 33.74 23.28
C TRP A 16 -12.86 33.27 21.93
N VAL A 17 -13.39 34.19 21.13
CA VAL A 17 -13.90 33.89 19.78
C VAL A 17 -12.76 33.54 18.82
N SER A 18 -11.60 34.20 18.92
CA SER A 18 -10.43 33.89 18.09
C SER A 18 -9.69 32.60 18.49
N SER A 19 -9.94 32.07 19.68
CA SER A 19 -9.34 30.81 20.17
C SER A 19 -10.08 29.54 19.74
N GLN A 20 -11.17 29.66 18.97
CA GLN A 20 -11.85 28.50 18.40
C GLN A 20 -11.05 27.97 17.20
N THR A 21 -9.96 27.25 17.48
CA THR A 21 -9.31 26.41 16.48
C THR A 21 -10.23 25.25 16.14
N LEU A 22 -10.70 25.21 14.89
CA LEU A 22 -11.43 24.06 14.37
C LEU A 22 -10.47 22.86 14.37
N ALA A 23 -10.55 22.02 15.40
CA ALA A 23 -9.76 20.81 15.47
C ALA A 23 -10.19 19.88 14.33
N THR A 24 -9.41 19.86 13.26
CA THR A 24 -9.56 18.87 12.19
C THR A 24 -9.13 17.54 12.77
N THR A 25 -10.12 16.72 13.17
CA THR A 25 -9.85 15.35 13.59
C THR A 25 -9.31 14.60 12.38
N SER A 26 -8.02 14.25 12.41
CA SER A 26 -7.42 13.41 11.39
C SER A 26 -8.09 12.05 11.43
N PHE A 27 -8.75 11.64 10.35
CA PHE A 27 -9.33 10.31 10.26
C PHE A 27 -8.21 9.31 9.98
N GLN A 28 -7.84 8.55 11.01
CA GLN A 28 -6.93 7.43 10.89
C GLN A 28 -7.72 6.13 11.14
N PRO A 29 -7.97 5.31 10.11
CA PRO A 29 -8.68 4.06 10.29
C PRO A 29 -7.89 3.13 11.22
N LYS A 30 -8.58 2.44 12.12
CA LYS A 30 -7.95 1.46 13.02
C LYS A 30 -7.82 0.06 12.39
N ALA A 31 -8.55 -0.19 11.31
CA ALA A 31 -8.54 -1.43 10.57
C ALA A 31 -8.92 -1.20 9.11
N LEU A 32 -8.44 -2.10 8.25
CA LEU A 32 -8.73 -2.17 6.83
C LEU A 32 -9.46 -3.47 6.50
N VAL A 33 -10.24 -3.48 5.42
CA VAL A 33 -10.98 -4.66 4.98
C VAL A 33 -10.91 -4.83 3.46
N PHE A 34 -10.78 -6.08 3.04
CA PHE A 34 -10.81 -6.48 1.64
C PHE A 34 -11.89 -7.54 1.42
N PRO A 35 -12.78 -7.36 0.42
CA PRO A 35 -13.70 -8.42 0.04
C PRO A 35 -12.93 -9.56 -0.62
N VAL A 36 -13.24 -10.80 -0.24
CA VAL A 36 -12.61 -12.00 -0.80
C VAL A 36 -13.64 -12.80 -1.59
N THR A 37 -13.29 -13.15 -2.82
CA THR A 37 -14.12 -13.94 -3.73
C THR A 37 -13.37 -15.20 -4.13
N LYS A 38 -14.02 -16.36 -4.00
CA LYS A 38 -13.47 -17.63 -4.50
C LYS A 38 -13.74 -17.74 -5.99
N ASP A 39 -12.69 -17.94 -6.78
CA ASP A 39 -12.79 -18.27 -8.20
C ASP A 39 -13.18 -19.74 -8.34
N SER A 40 -14.30 -20.03 -9.02
CA SER A 40 -14.80 -21.40 -9.14
C SER A 40 -14.00 -22.27 -10.11
N SER A 41 -13.23 -21.66 -11.02
CA SER A 41 -12.46 -22.38 -12.04
C SER A 41 -11.10 -22.84 -11.54
N THR A 42 -10.42 -22.00 -10.75
CA THR A 42 -9.10 -22.28 -10.18
C THR A 42 -9.15 -22.67 -8.71
N LEU A 43 -10.30 -22.49 -8.06
CA LEU A 43 -10.50 -22.64 -6.61
C LEU A 43 -9.67 -21.68 -5.75
N GLN A 44 -9.02 -20.68 -6.35
CA GLN A 44 -8.24 -19.66 -5.67
C GLN A 44 -9.14 -18.61 -5.02
N TYR A 45 -8.61 -17.95 -4.00
CA TYR A 45 -9.25 -16.78 -3.40
C TYR A 45 -8.67 -15.52 -4.00
N THR A 46 -9.52 -14.57 -4.36
CA THR A 46 -9.13 -13.32 -5.00
C THR A 46 -9.74 -12.13 -4.27
N THR A 47 -9.09 -10.99 -4.34
CA THR A 47 -9.57 -9.68 -3.89
C THR A 47 -9.42 -8.67 -5.02
N GLN A 48 -9.99 -7.48 -4.85
CA GLN A 48 -9.80 -6.37 -5.76
C GLN A 48 -9.47 -5.11 -4.97
N ILE A 49 -8.36 -4.47 -5.34
CA ILE A 49 -7.92 -3.19 -4.78
C ILE A 49 -7.87 -2.14 -5.88
N LYS A 50 -7.76 -0.86 -5.52
CA LYS A 50 -7.42 0.19 -6.48
C LYS A 50 -5.97 0.59 -6.27
N GLN A 51 -5.17 0.51 -7.30
CA GLN A 51 -3.73 0.81 -7.29
C GLN A 51 -3.38 1.54 -8.60
N ARG A 52 -2.12 1.98 -8.78
CA ARG A 52 -1.61 2.69 -9.96
C ARG A 52 -1.98 4.16 -10.00
N THR A 53 -1.27 4.88 -10.86
CA THR A 53 -1.50 6.29 -11.14
C THR A 53 -1.69 6.46 -12.65
N PRO A 54 -2.93 6.68 -13.15
CA PRO A 54 -4.18 6.86 -12.41
C PRO A 54 -4.70 5.56 -11.76
N LEU A 55 -5.50 5.70 -10.69
CA LEU A 55 -6.04 4.57 -9.93
C LEU A 55 -6.94 3.69 -10.80
N VAL A 56 -6.59 2.42 -10.92
CA VAL A 56 -7.39 1.40 -11.59
C VAL A 56 -7.65 0.20 -10.66
N PRO A 57 -8.77 -0.52 -10.85
CA PRO A 57 -8.99 -1.76 -10.12
C PRO A 57 -7.98 -2.83 -10.55
N VAL A 58 -7.31 -3.45 -9.57
CA VAL A 58 -6.37 -4.56 -9.76
C VAL A 58 -6.93 -5.77 -9.02
N LYS A 59 -7.18 -6.86 -9.75
CA LYS A 59 -7.61 -8.14 -9.17
C LYS A 59 -6.37 -8.89 -8.69
N LEU A 60 -6.41 -9.39 -7.46
CA LEU A 60 -5.30 -10.04 -6.81
C LEU A 60 -5.68 -11.43 -6.27
N THR A 61 -4.87 -12.46 -6.50
CA THR A 61 -4.97 -13.80 -5.89
C THR A 61 -4.31 -13.77 -4.53
N ILE A 62 -5.04 -14.20 -3.51
CA ILE A 62 -4.55 -14.24 -2.13
C ILE A 62 -3.69 -15.50 -1.95
N ASP A 63 -2.42 -15.27 -1.68
CA ASP A 63 -1.49 -16.26 -1.17
C ASP A 63 -1.17 -15.95 0.30
N VAL A 64 -1.70 -16.78 1.20
CA VAL A 64 -1.48 -16.62 2.65
C VAL A 64 -0.09 -17.10 3.06
N GLY A 65 0.55 -17.97 2.26
CA GLY A 65 1.89 -18.50 2.52
C GLY A 65 3.02 -17.66 1.91
N GLY A 66 2.69 -16.71 1.05
CA GLY A 66 3.67 -15.88 0.36
C GLY A 66 4.39 -14.87 1.28
N ASN A 67 5.63 -14.53 0.92
CA ASN A 67 6.47 -13.62 1.70
C ASN A 67 6.17 -12.14 1.47
N PHE A 68 5.71 -11.78 0.27
CA PHE A 68 5.42 -10.41 -0.14
C PHE A 68 4.47 -10.40 -1.34
N GLU A 69 3.75 -9.30 -1.51
CA GLU A 69 2.96 -9.05 -2.71
C GLU A 69 3.86 -8.86 -3.93
N TRP A 70 3.41 -9.37 -5.08
CA TRP A 70 4.06 -9.07 -6.35
C TRP A 70 3.03 -8.88 -7.45
N VAL A 71 3.23 -7.88 -8.30
CA VAL A 71 2.30 -7.50 -9.37
C VAL A 71 3.06 -7.21 -10.66
N ASN A 72 2.35 -7.25 -11.79
CA ASN A 72 2.85 -6.68 -13.02
C ASN A 72 2.85 -5.14 -12.90
N CYS A 73 4.02 -4.53 -13.04
CA CYS A 73 4.34 -3.24 -12.46
C CYS A 73 3.89 -2.01 -13.26
N ASP A 74 3.43 -1.00 -12.51
CA ASP A 74 3.21 0.39 -12.93
C ASP A 74 3.62 1.38 -11.81
N GLY A 75 4.45 0.94 -10.84
CA GLY A 75 4.84 1.71 -9.66
C GLY A 75 6.25 2.30 -9.72
N GLY A 76 6.58 3.16 -8.75
CA GLY A 76 7.90 3.79 -8.64
C GLY A 76 8.94 2.91 -7.93
N PRO A 77 10.24 2.99 -8.28
CA PRO A 77 11.27 2.11 -7.75
C PRO A 77 11.53 2.32 -6.26
N VAL A 78 11.86 1.24 -5.56
CA VAL A 78 12.37 1.28 -4.18
C VAL A 78 13.91 1.25 -4.22
N PRO A 79 14.61 2.32 -3.82
CA PRO A 79 16.08 2.35 -3.86
C PRO A 79 16.72 1.31 -2.94
N CYS A 80 17.87 0.75 -3.34
CA CYS A 80 18.58 -0.28 -2.56
C CYS A 80 18.95 0.17 -1.14
N ASP A 81 19.44 1.40 -0.98
CA ASP A 81 19.85 1.93 0.33
C ASP A 81 18.68 2.44 1.19
N SER A 82 17.44 2.27 0.71
CA SER A 82 16.27 2.77 1.42
C SER A 82 15.99 1.94 2.70
N PRO A 83 15.45 2.57 3.76
CA PRO A 83 14.99 1.84 4.94
C PRO A 83 13.93 0.78 4.61
N ILE A 84 13.14 1.00 3.54
CA ILE A 84 12.13 0.07 3.05
C ILE A 84 12.80 -1.21 2.52
N CYS A 85 13.84 -1.09 1.69
CA CYS A 85 14.59 -2.23 1.19
C CYS A 85 15.20 -3.05 2.34
N LYS A 86 15.81 -2.37 3.31
CA LYS A 86 16.37 -3.03 4.50
C LYS A 86 15.29 -3.74 5.32
N ALA A 87 14.12 -3.12 5.49
CA ALA A 87 13.01 -3.70 6.25
C ALA A 87 12.34 -4.87 5.53
N SER A 88 12.41 -4.93 4.19
CA SER A 88 11.86 -6.02 3.40
C SER A 88 12.67 -7.31 3.49
N GLY A 89 13.88 -7.25 4.06
CA GLY A 89 14.79 -8.40 4.14
C GLY A 89 15.36 -8.81 2.79
N SER A 90 15.26 -7.95 1.77
CA SER A 90 15.92 -8.19 0.49
C SER A 90 17.44 -8.32 0.68
N ALA A 91 18.01 -9.31 0.00
CA ALA A 91 19.45 -9.52 -0.12
C ALA A 91 19.99 -9.12 -1.50
N ALA A 92 19.17 -8.50 -2.35
CA ALA A 92 19.48 -8.23 -3.75
C ALA A 92 19.21 -6.77 -4.12
N CYS A 93 20.08 -6.25 -4.98
CA CYS A 93 20.01 -4.90 -5.53
C CYS A 93 20.28 -5.01 -7.02
N GLU A 94 19.32 -4.56 -7.84
CA GLU A 94 19.52 -4.40 -9.26
C GLU A 94 20.33 -3.13 -9.50
N THR A 95 21.61 -3.26 -9.86
CA THR A 95 22.50 -2.11 -10.02
C THR A 95 22.26 -1.40 -11.34
N GLU A 96 21.88 -2.15 -12.39
CA GLU A 96 21.69 -1.60 -13.73
C GLU A 96 20.60 -2.37 -14.48
N CYS A 97 19.59 -1.64 -14.95
CA CYS A 97 18.64 -2.18 -15.92
C CYS A 97 19.02 -1.70 -17.33
N LEU A 98 19.24 -2.66 -18.23
CA LEU A 98 19.72 -2.40 -19.60
C LEU A 98 18.61 -1.98 -20.58
N ALA A 99 17.35 -2.06 -20.16
CA ALA A 99 16.21 -1.60 -20.96
C ALA A 99 15.88 -0.13 -20.66
N PRO A 100 15.08 0.55 -21.51
CA PRO A 100 14.64 1.91 -21.23
C PRO A 100 13.97 2.01 -19.85
N PRO A 101 14.25 3.07 -19.06
CA PRO A 101 13.68 3.22 -17.73
C PRO A 101 12.15 3.18 -17.76
N GLY A 102 11.57 2.34 -16.91
CA GLY A 102 10.13 2.14 -16.82
C GLY A 102 9.79 1.21 -15.66
N PRO A 103 8.50 1.01 -15.36
CA PRO A 103 8.08 0.14 -14.26
C PRO A 103 8.75 -1.25 -14.33
N GLY A 104 9.46 -1.63 -13.26
CA GLY A 104 10.22 -2.88 -13.18
C GLY A 104 11.57 -2.88 -13.89
N CYS A 105 12.07 -1.71 -14.31
CA CYS A 105 13.39 -1.52 -14.90
C CYS A 105 13.97 -0.15 -14.48
N TYR A 106 14.72 -0.14 -13.38
CA TYR A 106 15.37 1.05 -12.83
C TYR A 106 16.71 0.69 -12.19
N ASN A 107 17.72 1.54 -12.40
CA ASN A 107 19.03 1.37 -11.76
C ASN A 107 18.96 1.58 -10.24
N ASN A 108 19.80 0.85 -9.51
CA ASN A 108 19.93 0.89 -8.05
C ASN A 108 18.61 0.63 -7.30
N THR A 109 17.88 -0.39 -7.74
CA THR A 109 16.56 -0.75 -7.21
C THR A 109 16.64 -2.05 -6.42
N CYS A 110 16.07 -2.03 -5.21
CA CYS A 110 15.99 -3.20 -4.35
C CYS A 110 15.22 -4.31 -5.07
N SER A 111 15.55 -5.59 -4.88
CA SER A 111 14.86 -6.66 -5.60
C SER A 111 14.56 -7.87 -4.73
N HIS A 112 13.54 -8.64 -5.12
CA HIS A 112 13.14 -9.89 -4.48
C HIS A 112 12.93 -10.98 -5.54
N ILE A 113 12.79 -12.23 -5.12
CA ILE A 113 12.47 -13.34 -6.02
C ILE A 113 10.98 -13.68 -5.82
N PRO A 114 10.07 -13.14 -6.66
CA PRO A 114 8.66 -13.49 -6.59
C PRO A 114 8.46 -14.97 -6.90
N ASP A 115 7.57 -15.61 -6.14
CA ASP A 115 7.19 -17.00 -6.33
C ASP A 115 5.71 -17.12 -6.68
N ASN A 116 5.39 -18.00 -7.61
CA ASN A 116 4.01 -18.37 -7.91
C ASN A 116 3.78 -19.83 -7.45
N PRO A 117 3.07 -20.06 -6.34
CA PRO A 117 2.82 -21.43 -5.87
C PRO A 117 1.91 -22.25 -6.79
N TYR A 118 1.28 -21.62 -7.78
CA TYR A 118 0.39 -22.25 -8.76
C TYR A 118 1.06 -22.55 -10.10
N SER A 119 2.33 -22.15 -10.30
CA SER A 119 3.08 -22.44 -11.52
C SER A 119 4.36 -23.20 -11.21
N SER A 120 4.82 -24.01 -12.17
CA SER A 120 6.11 -24.70 -12.11
C SER A 120 7.27 -23.84 -12.64
N ILE A 121 7.03 -22.55 -12.88
CA ILE A 121 7.98 -21.61 -13.48
C ILE A 121 8.19 -20.48 -12.48
N GLY A 122 9.23 -20.60 -11.66
CA GLY A 122 9.54 -19.66 -10.58
C GLY A 122 11.02 -19.30 -10.56
N ILE A 123 11.53 -18.68 -11.62
CA ILE A 123 12.95 -18.33 -11.68
C ILE A 123 13.12 -16.98 -12.40
N GLY A 124 13.00 -15.90 -11.65
CA GLY A 124 13.33 -14.55 -12.09
C GLY A 124 13.30 -13.58 -10.93
N GLY A 125 14.31 -12.73 -10.81
CA GLY A 125 14.28 -11.61 -9.86
C GLY A 125 13.27 -10.55 -10.32
N GLY A 126 12.74 -9.82 -9.36
CA GLY A 126 11.82 -8.71 -9.59
C GLY A 126 12.25 -7.49 -8.79
N GLU A 127 12.29 -6.33 -9.43
CA GLU A 127 12.52 -5.07 -8.75
C GLU A 127 11.39 -4.76 -7.77
N MET A 128 11.71 -4.23 -6.60
CA MET A 128 10.74 -3.71 -5.67
C MET A 128 10.25 -2.35 -6.13
N ALA A 129 8.93 -2.19 -6.09
CA ALA A 129 8.28 -0.94 -6.37
C ALA A 129 7.36 -0.55 -5.22
N SER A 130 6.95 0.71 -5.21
CA SER A 130 5.93 1.20 -4.31
C SER A 130 4.93 2.08 -5.04
N ASP A 131 3.69 2.03 -4.58
CA ASP A 131 2.61 2.77 -5.21
C ASP A 131 1.51 3.13 -4.20
N THR A 132 0.61 4.00 -4.61
CA THR A 132 -0.55 4.40 -3.85
C THR A 132 -1.68 3.38 -4.06
N THR A 133 -2.23 2.87 -2.97
CA THR A 133 -3.38 1.98 -2.98
C THR A 133 -4.55 2.59 -2.25
N VAL A 134 -5.77 2.34 -2.72
CA VAL A 134 -7.00 2.73 -2.03
C VAL A 134 -7.73 1.49 -1.52
N ILE A 135 -7.97 1.48 -0.21
CA ILE A 135 -8.50 0.34 0.55
C ILE A 135 -9.68 0.82 1.40
N GLN A 136 -10.65 -0.05 1.68
CA GLN A 136 -11.75 0.29 2.57
C GLN A 136 -11.32 0.20 4.04
N SER A 137 -11.71 1.21 4.82
CA SER A 137 -11.63 1.13 6.28
C SER A 137 -12.74 0.24 6.85
N THR A 138 -12.59 -0.20 8.10
CA THR A 138 -13.65 -0.90 8.83
C THR A 138 -13.56 -0.60 10.32
N ASP A 139 -14.69 -0.64 11.01
CA ASP A 139 -14.77 -0.66 12.48
C ASP A 139 -14.84 -2.08 13.05
N GLY A 140 -14.73 -3.10 12.18
CA GLY A 140 -14.88 -4.52 12.52
C GLY A 140 -16.32 -5.04 12.41
N ARG A 141 -17.31 -4.18 12.16
CA ARG A 141 -18.72 -4.56 11.96
C ARG A 141 -19.23 -4.14 10.60
N THR A 142 -18.79 -2.98 10.11
CA THR A 142 -19.24 -2.36 8.87
C THR A 142 -18.06 -1.90 8.04
N VAL A 143 -18.29 -1.81 6.72
CA VAL A 143 -17.33 -1.22 5.80
C VAL A 143 -17.45 0.30 5.90
N GLY A 144 -16.34 0.96 6.19
CA GLY A 144 -16.23 2.40 6.27
C GLY A 144 -15.89 3.04 4.92
N LYS A 145 -15.36 4.26 4.98
CA LYS A 145 -14.92 4.99 3.79
C LYS A 145 -13.60 4.44 3.24
N ALA A 146 -13.38 4.68 1.95
CA ALA A 146 -12.12 4.38 1.30
C ALA A 146 -11.01 5.31 1.83
N VAL A 147 -9.83 4.76 2.03
CA VAL A 147 -8.64 5.47 2.51
C VAL A 147 -7.48 5.23 1.55
N VAL A 148 -6.65 6.26 1.42
CA VAL A 148 -5.43 6.20 0.63
C VAL A 148 -4.31 5.67 1.51
N VAL A 149 -3.70 4.57 1.09
CA VAL A 149 -2.50 3.98 1.69
C VAL A 149 -1.33 4.29 0.77
N PRO A 150 -0.52 5.31 1.10
CA PRO A 150 0.63 5.68 0.27
C PRO A 150 1.78 4.69 0.47
N ARG A 151 2.56 4.46 -0.59
CA ARG A 151 3.79 3.65 -0.55
C ARG A 151 3.55 2.20 -0.09
N VAL A 152 2.49 1.56 -0.60
CA VAL A 152 2.37 0.09 -0.52
C VAL A 152 3.49 -0.49 -1.35
N VAL A 153 4.27 -1.39 -0.74
CA VAL A 153 5.48 -1.96 -1.33
C VAL A 153 5.17 -3.35 -1.85
N PHE A 154 5.65 -3.64 -3.06
CA PHE A 154 5.45 -4.90 -3.75
C PHE A 154 6.65 -5.20 -4.67
N THR A 155 6.71 -6.42 -5.18
CA THR A 155 7.75 -6.84 -6.13
C THR A 155 7.19 -6.90 -7.55
N CYS A 156 8.00 -6.50 -8.54
CA CYS A 156 7.64 -6.61 -9.94
C CYS A 156 7.81 -8.03 -10.44
N GLY A 157 6.69 -8.68 -10.75
CA GLY A 157 6.67 -10.00 -11.37
C GLY A 157 6.72 -9.91 -12.90
N THR A 158 7.32 -10.91 -13.53
CA THR A 158 7.27 -11.08 -14.99
C THR A 158 5.98 -11.78 -15.41
N THR A 159 5.57 -11.61 -16.68
CA THR A 159 4.34 -12.22 -17.20
C THR A 159 4.38 -13.75 -17.21
N SER A 160 5.56 -14.36 -17.24
CA SER A 160 5.73 -15.81 -17.12
C SER A 160 5.26 -16.35 -15.76
N LEU A 161 5.25 -15.53 -14.72
CA LEU A 161 4.74 -15.90 -13.40
C LEU A 161 3.21 -15.93 -13.35
N LEU A 162 2.49 -15.49 -14.37
CA LEU A 162 1.01 -15.45 -14.32
C LEU A 162 0.34 -16.81 -14.58
N GLY A 163 1.11 -17.83 -14.93
CA GLY A 163 0.60 -19.18 -15.22
C GLY A 163 -0.21 -19.75 -14.04
N GLY A 164 -1.39 -20.31 -14.35
CA GLY A 164 -2.24 -20.98 -13.35
C GLY A 164 -3.03 -20.04 -12.42
N LEU A 165 -2.85 -18.72 -12.50
CA LEU A 165 -3.65 -17.76 -11.73
C LEU A 165 -5.08 -17.61 -12.29
N SER A 166 -6.00 -17.23 -11.41
CA SER A 166 -7.37 -16.85 -11.78
C SER A 166 -7.35 -15.78 -12.88
N ALA A 167 -8.28 -15.88 -13.84
CA ALA A 167 -8.31 -14.98 -14.98
C ALA A 167 -8.30 -13.50 -14.54
N GLY A 168 -7.34 -12.74 -15.09
CA GLY A 168 -7.12 -11.33 -14.82
C GLY A 168 -6.54 -11.00 -13.43
N ALA A 169 -6.17 -12.00 -12.63
CA ALA A 169 -5.56 -11.79 -11.32
C ALA A 169 -4.02 -11.71 -11.43
N LEU A 170 -3.43 -10.78 -10.68
CA LEU A 170 -2.04 -10.82 -10.23
C LEU A 170 -2.03 -11.44 -8.82
N PRO A 171 -0.93 -11.83 -8.20
CA PRO A 171 -0.97 -12.35 -6.82
C PRO A 171 -0.69 -11.29 -5.75
N THR A 172 -1.05 -11.61 -4.52
CA THR A 172 -0.88 -10.74 -3.36
C THR A 172 -0.77 -11.56 -2.08
N THR A 173 -0.16 -10.98 -1.06
CA THR A 173 -0.08 -11.59 0.27
C THR A 173 -0.96 -10.84 1.25
N SER A 174 -1.46 -11.54 2.27
CA SER A 174 -2.17 -10.89 3.38
C SER A 174 -1.17 -10.16 4.26
N THR A 175 -0.93 -8.87 4.04
CA THR A 175 -0.09 -8.07 4.92
C THR A 175 -0.79 -7.82 6.27
N TYR A 176 -0.30 -8.46 7.33
CA TYR A 176 -0.67 -8.14 8.71
C TYR A 176 0.22 -7.00 9.21
N GLU A 177 -0.34 -5.80 9.32
CA GLU A 177 0.39 -4.61 9.77
C GLU A 177 0.64 -4.68 11.30
N ARG A 178 1.78 -5.26 11.70
CA ARG A 178 2.23 -5.21 13.11
C ARG A 178 2.81 -3.82 13.37
N THR A 179 2.02 -2.92 13.92
CA THR A 179 2.52 -1.67 14.50
C THR A 179 3.50 -2.01 15.64
N ARG A 180 4.81 -1.95 15.37
CA ARG A 180 5.80 -1.91 16.46
C ARG A 180 5.67 -0.56 17.15
N LYS A 181 5.08 -0.56 18.34
CA LYS A 181 5.36 0.47 19.34
C LYS A 181 6.84 0.38 19.66
N TYR A 182 7.59 1.44 19.37
CA TYR A 182 8.86 1.68 20.04
C TYR A 182 8.50 2.29 21.39
N ASP A 183 8.71 1.53 22.47
CA ASP A 183 8.81 2.06 23.82
C ASP A 183 10.23 2.60 24.06
#